data_AF-A0A131ZVH0-F1
#
_entry.id   AF-A0A131ZVH0-F1
#
_cell.length_a   1.000
_cell.length_b   1.000
_cell.length_c   1.000
_cell.angle_alpha   90.00
_cell.angle_beta   90.00
_cell.angle_gamma   90.00
#
_symmetry.space_group_name_H-M   'P 1'
#
loop_
_entity.id
_entity.type
_entity.pdbx_description
1 polymer ?
#
loop_
_entity_poly.entity_id
_entity_poly.type
_entity_poly.pdbx_seq_one_letter_code
_entity_poly.pdbx_strand_id
1 'polypeptide(L)'
;MNLIVPQWAHSAMAMAHHQDDVRSKTLYIAGFFPTSRNIPQGAIGRGVLPAVRLALQHVNESPLFTKYRLDLVWNNTKTGLNLIAQLIVRKTIQYLFVIRMIME
;
A
#
# COMPACT_ATOMS: atom_id res chain seq x y z
N MET A 1 31.87 -23.13 29.84
CA MET A 1 30.69 -24.03 29.90
C MET A 1 30.04 -24.07 28.53
N ASN A 2 30.02 -25.22 27.84
CA ASN A 2 29.22 -25.39 26.63
C ASN A 2 27.82 -25.85 27.03
N LEU A 3 26.81 -25.05 26.74
CA LEU A 3 25.41 -25.43 26.92
C LEU A 3 25.08 -26.51 25.90
N ILE A 4 24.74 -27.72 26.36
CA ILE A 4 24.24 -28.80 25.50
C ILE A 4 22.82 -28.40 25.10
N VAL A 5 22.65 -27.90 23.88
CA VAL A 5 21.33 -27.59 23.31
C VAL A 5 20.71 -28.90 22.80
N PRO A 6 19.55 -29.32 23.33
CA PRO A 6 18.93 -30.57 22.93
C PRO A 6 18.37 -30.48 21.50
N GLN A 7 18.31 -31.61 20.80
CA GLN A 7 17.93 -31.66 19.38
C GLN A 7 16.56 -31.04 19.09
N TRP A 8 15.59 -31.21 19.99
CA TRP A 8 14.27 -30.60 19.86
C TRP A 8 14.32 -29.07 19.87
N ALA A 9 15.31 -28.46 20.55
CA ALA A 9 15.49 -27.01 20.58
C ALA A 9 16.03 -26.51 19.24
N HIS A 10 16.94 -27.23 18.58
CA HIS A 10 17.33 -26.90 17.19
C HIS A 10 16.15 -27.02 16.22
N SER A 11 15.30 -28.04 16.38
CA SER A 11 14.07 -28.19 15.57
C SER A 11 13.08 -27.06 15.84
N ALA A 12 12.85 -26.69 17.11
CA ALA A 12 11.98 -25.57 17.48
C ALA A 12 12.50 -24.22 16.96
N MET A 13 13.82 -24.00 17.00
CA MET A 13 14.46 -22.80 16.46
C MET A 13 14.41 -22.76 14.94
N ALA A 14 14.58 -23.90 14.24
CA ALA A 14 14.41 -23.98 12.79
C ALA A 14 12.95 -23.73 12.37
N MET A 15 11.98 -24.25 13.13
CA MET A 15 10.56 -23.99 12.92
C MET A 15 10.21 -22.53 13.20
N ALA A 16 10.78 -21.93 14.26
CA ALA A 16 10.60 -20.49 14.56
C ALA A 16 11.18 -19.61 13.45
N HIS A 17 12.38 -19.93 12.94
CA HIS A 17 12.97 -19.24 11.78
C HIS A 17 12.14 -19.40 10.50
N HIS A 18 11.40 -20.50 10.34
CA HIS A 18 10.47 -20.67 9.22
C HIS A 18 9.14 -19.93 9.44
N GLN A 19 8.71 -19.76 10.70
CA GLN A 19 7.46 -19.09 11.05
C GLN A 19 7.54 -17.56 10.92
N ASP A 20 8.73 -16.97 11.07
CA ASP A 20 8.95 -15.52 10.92
C ASP A 20 8.98 -15.04 9.46
N ASP A 21 9.06 -15.95 8.46
CA ASP A 21 9.02 -15.63 7.02
C ASP A 21 7.60 -15.70 6.41
N VAL A 22 6.59 -16.17 7.17
CA VAL A 22 5.21 -16.36 6.67
C VAL A 22 4.21 -15.38 7.31
N ARG A 23 4.67 -14.17 7.66
CA ARG A 23 3.75 -13.03 7.78
C ARG A 23 3.83 -12.24 6.49
N SER A 24 2.86 -12.44 5.59
CA SER A 24 2.79 -11.70 4.33
C SER A 24 2.92 -10.20 4.62
N LYS A 25 4.00 -9.58 4.14
CA LYS A 25 4.25 -8.16 4.41
C LYS A 25 3.25 -7.33 3.61
N THR A 26 2.52 -6.44 4.27
CA THR A 26 1.56 -5.57 3.57
C THR A 26 2.30 -4.50 2.77
N LEU A 27 2.01 -4.40 1.47
CA LEU A 27 2.46 -3.32 0.60
C LEU A 27 1.27 -2.40 0.30
N TYR A 28 1.44 -1.11 0.54
CA TYR A 28 0.38 -0.13 0.32
C TYR A 28 0.53 0.55 -1.03
N ILE A 29 -0.56 0.61 -1.79
CA ILE A 29 -0.70 1.50 -2.92
C ILE A 29 -1.58 2.69 -2.54
N ALA A 30 -1.22 3.87 -3.04
CA ALA A 30 -1.98 5.10 -2.83
C ALA A 30 -2.80 5.45 -4.07
N GLY A 31 -4.07 5.83 -3.88
CA GLY A 31 -4.95 6.25 -4.96
C GLY A 31 -5.64 7.59 -4.70
N PHE A 32 -5.83 8.38 -5.76
CA PHE A 32 -6.57 9.63 -5.70
C PHE A 32 -7.74 9.55 -6.68
N PHE A 33 -8.96 9.52 -6.16
CA PHE A 33 -10.16 9.36 -6.97
C PHE A 33 -11.17 10.48 -6.64
N PRO A 34 -11.72 11.19 -7.64
CA PRO A 34 -12.84 12.08 -7.39
C PRO A 34 -14.08 11.24 -7.10
N THR A 35 -14.51 11.14 -5.84
CA THR A 35 -15.70 10.34 -5.47
C THR A 35 -16.88 11.18 -5.00
N SER A 36 -16.68 12.48 -4.79
CA SER A 36 -17.75 13.39 -4.37
C SER A 36 -18.92 13.40 -5.35
N ARG A 37 -20.16 13.44 -4.85
CA ARG A 37 -21.38 13.46 -5.69
C ARG A 37 -21.65 14.83 -6.31
N ASN A 38 -21.09 15.89 -5.74
CA ASN A 38 -21.31 17.29 -6.16
C ASN A 38 -20.38 17.77 -7.28
N ILE A 39 -19.52 16.91 -7.84
CA ILE A 39 -18.67 17.22 -8.99
C ILE A 39 -18.96 16.23 -10.13
N PRO A 40 -19.01 16.66 -11.40
CA PRO A 40 -19.29 15.76 -12.53
C PRO A 40 -18.31 14.58 -12.61
N GLN A 41 -17.02 14.85 -12.37
CA GLN A 41 -15.96 13.84 -12.39
C GLN A 41 -16.08 12.81 -11.26
N GLY A 42 -16.94 13.07 -10.28
CA GLY A 42 -17.27 12.17 -9.18
C GLY A 42 -17.83 10.84 -9.65
N ALA A 43 -18.61 10.86 -10.74
CA ALA A 43 -19.15 9.64 -11.34
C ALA A 43 -18.04 8.73 -11.87
N ILE A 44 -16.98 9.32 -12.45
CA ILE A 44 -15.83 8.58 -12.96
C ILE A 44 -15.10 7.88 -11.82
N GLY A 45 -14.72 8.61 -10.75
CA GLY A 45 -13.99 7.99 -9.65
C GLY A 45 -14.83 6.93 -8.90
N ARG A 46 -16.14 7.12 -8.78
CA ARG A 46 -17.05 6.08 -8.26
C ARG A 46 -17.16 4.86 -9.18
N GLY A 47 -17.03 5.03 -10.49
CA GLY A 47 -17.02 3.94 -11.47
C GLY A 47 -15.70 3.18 -11.52
N VAL A 48 -14.57 3.85 -11.30
CA VAL A 48 -13.22 3.25 -11.36
C VAL A 48 -12.85 2.50 -10.07
N LEU A 49 -13.23 3.01 -8.89
CA LEU A 49 -12.82 2.42 -7.61
C LEU A 49 -13.21 0.93 -7.46
N PRO A 50 -14.40 0.46 -7.89
CA PRO A 50 -14.73 -0.96 -7.90
C PRO A 50 -13.78 -1.81 -8.75
N ALA A 51 -13.42 -1.33 -9.96
CA ALA A 51 -12.49 -2.05 -10.83
C ALA A 51 -11.09 -2.17 -10.22
N VAL A 52 -10.59 -1.11 -9.56
CA VAL A 52 -9.32 -1.13 -8.84
C VAL A 52 -9.35 -2.14 -7.69
N ARG A 53 -10.45 -2.22 -6.94
CA ARG A 53 -10.62 -3.20 -5.86
C ARG A 53 -10.61 -4.64 -6.37
N LEU A 54 -11.29 -4.90 -7.49
CA LEU A 54 -11.29 -6.23 -8.12
C LEU A 54 -9.88 -6.60 -8.61
N ALA A 55 -9.16 -5.66 -9.22
CA ALA A 55 -7.78 -5.89 -9.62
C ALA A 55 -6.87 -6.21 -8.43
N LEU A 56 -7.00 -5.49 -7.31
CA LEU A 56 -6.26 -5.77 -6.08
C LEU A 56 -6.57 -7.16 -5.52
N GLN A 57 -7.85 -7.53 -5.50
CA GLN A 57 -8.26 -8.86 -5.07
C GLN A 57 -7.61 -9.93 -5.96
N HIS A 58 -7.70 -9.77 -7.29
CA HIS A 58 -7.13 -10.71 -8.25
C HIS A 58 -5.61 -10.87 -8.09
N VAL A 59 -4.88 -9.77 -7.85
CA VAL A 59 -3.43 -9.83 -7.61
C VAL A 59 -3.11 -10.53 -6.29
N ASN A 60 -3.88 -10.25 -5.23
CA ASN A 60 -3.68 -10.89 -3.93
C ASN A 60 -4.02 -12.40 -3.93
N GLU A 61 -4.90 -12.84 -4.83
CA GLU A 61 -5.22 -14.26 -5.03
C GLU A 61 -4.19 -14.98 -5.93
N SER A 62 -3.29 -14.24 -6.57
CA SER A 62 -2.30 -14.82 -7.48
C SER A 62 -1.21 -15.58 -6.73
N PRO A 63 -0.84 -16.80 -7.18
CA PRO A 63 0.28 -17.55 -6.60
C PRO A 63 1.64 -16.86 -6.81
N LEU A 64 1.71 -15.85 -7.69
CA LEU A 64 2.91 -15.04 -7.92
C LEU A 64 3.14 -13.98 -6.83
N PHE A 65 2.15 -13.74 -5.96
CA PHE A 65 2.18 -12.67 -4.96
C PHE A 65 2.02 -13.20 -3.52
N THR A 66 2.64 -14.34 -3.21
CA THR A 66 2.44 -15.08 -1.93
C THR A 66 3.16 -14.50 -0.72
N LYS A 67 4.22 -13.70 -0.93
CA LYS A 67 5.01 -13.10 0.16
C LYS A 67 4.46 -11.76 0.66
N TYR A 68 3.52 -11.18 -0.07
CA TYR A 68 3.01 -9.84 0.19
C TYR A 68 1.50 -9.80 0.09
N ARG A 69 0.89 -8.81 0.73
CA ARG A 69 -0.53 -8.48 0.53
C ARG A 69 -0.62 -7.02 0.11
N LEU A 70 -1.23 -6.75 -1.04
CA LEU A 70 -1.50 -5.38 -1.47
C LEU A 70 -2.74 -4.85 -0.76
N ASP A 71 -2.63 -3.61 -0.27
CA ASP A 71 -3.75 -2.85 0.24
C ASP A 71 -3.80 -1.45 -0.39
N LEU A 72 -4.99 -0.87 -0.50
CA LEU A 72 -5.22 0.42 -1.11
C LEU A 72 -5.64 1.45 -0.07
N VAL A 73 -4.79 2.46 0.10
CA VAL A 73 -5.16 3.70 0.77
C VAL A 73 -5.57 4.69 -0.31
N TRP A 74 -6.80 5.19 -0.27
CA TRP A 74 -7.26 6.14 -1.27
C TRP A 74 -7.92 7.36 -0.65
N ASN A 75 -7.77 8.49 -1.32
CA ASN A 75 -8.33 9.77 -0.90
C ASN A 75 -9.25 10.34 -1.97
N ASN A 76 -10.35 10.93 -1.50
CA ASN A 76 -11.24 11.70 -2.36
C ASN A 76 -10.60 13.05 -2.70
N THR A 77 -10.36 13.33 -3.98
CA THR A 77 -9.75 14.59 -4.42
C THR A 77 -10.67 15.79 -4.32
N LYS A 78 -11.99 15.57 -4.15
CA LYS A 78 -13.05 16.60 -4.08
C LYS A 78 -13.08 17.58 -5.26
N THR A 79 -12.32 17.33 -6.33
CA THR A 79 -12.07 18.24 -7.44
C THR A 79 -11.90 17.48 -8.75
N GLY A 80 -12.24 18.11 -9.89
CA GLY A 80 -12.09 17.53 -11.23
C GLY A 80 -10.63 17.51 -11.72
N LEU A 81 -10.36 16.78 -12.81
CA LEU A 81 -9.02 16.52 -13.36
C LEU A 81 -8.13 17.78 -13.49
N ASN A 82 -8.71 18.91 -13.92
CA ASN A 82 -7.97 20.18 -14.07
C ASN A 82 -7.41 20.71 -12.75
N LEU A 83 -8.10 20.50 -11.63
CA LEU A 83 -7.57 20.85 -10.31
C LEU A 83 -6.66 19.76 -9.75
N ILE A 84 -6.86 18.49 -10.09
CA ILE A 84 -6.00 17.39 -9.62
C ILE A 84 -4.57 17.56 -10.15
N ALA A 85 -4.39 17.90 -11.43
CA ALA A 85 -3.06 18.17 -11.97
C ALA A 85 -2.38 19.35 -11.25
N GLN A 86 -3.11 20.43 -11.00
CA GLN A 86 -2.59 21.59 -10.25
C GLN A 86 -2.32 21.26 -8.77
N LEU A 87 -3.16 20.44 -8.12
CA LEU A 87 -3.01 20.01 -6.74
C LEU A 87 -1.84 19.04 -6.56
N ILE A 88 -1.64 18.11 -7.49
CA ILE A 88 -0.49 17.19 -7.50
C ILE A 88 0.78 18.02 -7.65
N VAL A 89 0.86 18.93 -8.63
CA VAL A 89 2.03 19.80 -8.78
C VAL A 89 2.28 20.64 -7.52
N ARG A 90 1.25 21.30 -6.98
CA ARG A 90 1.39 22.12 -5.75
C ARG A 90 1.80 21.30 -4.53
N LYS A 91 1.18 20.13 -4.30
CA LYS A 91 1.53 19.27 -3.17
C LYS A 91 2.89 18.62 -3.34
N THR A 92 3.26 18.15 -4.53
CA THR A 92 4.59 17.58 -4.79
C THR A 92 5.69 18.61 -4.56
N ILE A 93 5.49 19.88 -4.98
CA ILE A 93 6.44 20.96 -4.68
C ILE A 93 6.51 21.24 -3.18
N GLN A 94 5.37 21.27 -2.48
CA GLN A 94 5.34 21.49 -1.03
C GLN A 94 6.04 20.36 -0.26
N TYR A 95 5.80 19.09 -0.62
CA TYR A 95 6.48 17.94 -0.02
C TYR A 95 7.99 17.95 -0.31
N LEU A 96 8.39 18.32 -1.53
CA LEU A 96 9.81 18.46 -1.89
C LEU A 96 10.49 19.57 -1.07
N PHE A 97 9.80 20.69 -0.84
CA PHE A 97 10.30 21.79 -0.01
C PHE A 97 10.42 21.39 1.47
N VAL A 98 9.44 20.67 2.01
CA VAL A 98 9.48 20.15 3.39
C VAL A 98 10.60 19.13 3.56
N ILE A 99 10.80 18.22 2.61
CA ILE A 99 11.92 17.25 2.65
C ILE A 99 13.26 17.99 2.56
N ARG A 100 13.38 19.01 1.70
CA ARG A 100 14.61 19.79 1.57
C ARG A 100 14.92 20.64 2.81
N MET A 101 13.91 21.11 3.54
CA MET A 101 14.05 21.84 4.81
C MET A 101 14.41 20.96 6.01
N ILE A 102 14.12 19.66 5.95
CA ILE A 102 14.46 18.70 7.02
C ILE A 102 15.90 18.15 6.85
N MET A 103 16.48 18.32 5.66
CA MET A 103 17.82 17.81 5.30
C MET A 103 18.93 18.89 5.38
N GLU A 104 18.59 20.10 5.82
CA GLU A 104 19.52 21.19 6.17
C GLU A 104 19.35 21.53 7.66
#